data_AF-N1QZN6-F1
#
_entry.id   AF-N1QZN6-F1
#
_cell.length_a   1.000
_cell.length_b   1.000
_cell.length_c   1.000
_cell.angle_alpha   90.00
_cell.angle_beta   90.00
_cell.angle_gamma   90.00
#
_symmetry.space_group_name_H-M   'P 1'
#
loop_
_entity.id
_entity.type
_entity.pdbx_description
1 polymer ?
#
loop_
_entity_poly.entity_id
_entity_poly.type
_entity_poly.pdbx_seq_one_letter_code
_entity_poly.pdbx_strand_id
1 'polypeptide(L)'
;MVGTAGKVGEIRSEELASVAGRISGTVRRVDDEVVRSVIDYVEMVGRPVMHAGSMPETELMVVSWLGMPMYEAGFRWGKPRAMQLAAQ
;
A
#
# COMPACT_ATOMS: atom_id res chain seq x y z
N MET A 1 -0.95 -9.21 25.81
CA MET A 1 -0.45 -8.61 24.55
C MET A 1 -0.22 -9.77 23.58
N VAL A 2 -1.00 -9.89 22.50
CA VAL A 2 -0.82 -11.00 21.55
C VAL A 2 0.45 -10.73 20.74
N GLY A 3 1.38 -11.68 20.71
CA GLY A 3 2.60 -11.57 19.92
C GLY A 3 2.31 -11.61 18.41
N THR A 4 3.33 -11.37 17.57
CA THR A 4 3.20 -11.37 16.11
C THR A 4 2.51 -12.63 15.57
N ALA A 5 2.83 -13.80 16.11
CA ALA A 5 2.17 -15.06 15.74
C ALA A 5 0.65 -15.05 16.01
N GLY A 6 0.20 -14.40 17.08
CA GLY A 6 -1.21 -14.27 17.40
C GLY A 6 -1.95 -13.35 16.42
N LYS A 7 -1.32 -12.24 16.00
CA LYS A 7 -1.88 -11.34 14.98
C LYS A 7 -2.01 -12.02 13.62
N VAL A 8 -1.01 -12.80 13.23
CA VAL A 8 -1.07 -13.61 12.00
C VAL A 8 -2.18 -14.66 12.08
N GLY A 9 -2.36 -15.29 13.25
CA GLY A 9 -3.45 -16.22 13.50
C GLY A 9 -4.83 -15.58 13.32
N GLU A 10 -5.03 -14.39 13.90
CA GLU A 10 -6.27 -13.61 13.79
C GLU A 10 -6.62 -13.31 12.33
N ILE A 11 -5.66 -12.78 11.55
CA ILE A 11 -5.87 -12.49 10.12
C ILE A 11 -6.24 -13.75 9.33
N ARG A 12 -5.63 -14.91 9.65
CA ARG A 12 -5.93 -16.18 8.96
C ARG A 12 -7.29 -16.75 9.31
N SER A 13 -7.79 -16.48 10.52
CA SER A 13 -9.07 -17.00 11.01
C SER A 13 -10.27 -16.10 10.71
N GLU A 14 -10.03 -14.82 10.44
CA GLU A 14 -11.07 -13.84 10.11
C GLU A 14 -11.68 -14.06 8.72
N GLU A 15 -12.94 -13.68 8.55
CA GLU A 15 -13.56 -13.60 7.23
C GLU A 15 -12.89 -12.50 6.38
N LEU A 16 -12.77 -12.74 5.07
CA LEU A 16 -12.17 -11.79 4.13
C LEU A 16 -12.79 -10.40 4.21
N ALA A 17 -14.11 -10.31 4.41
CA ALA A 17 -14.82 -9.05 4.55
C ALA A 17 -14.39 -8.26 5.80
N SER A 18 -14.08 -8.96 6.92
CA SER A 18 -13.54 -8.33 8.13
C SER A 18 -12.18 -7.71 7.86
N VAL A 19 -11.27 -8.49 7.27
CA VAL A 19 -9.92 -8.01 6.93
C VAL A 19 -9.97 -6.84 5.96
N ALA A 20 -10.81 -6.93 4.91
CA ALA A 20 -11.03 -5.84 3.96
C ALA A 20 -11.62 -4.59 4.63
N GLY A 21 -12.57 -4.77 5.56
CA GLY A 21 -13.17 -3.69 6.35
C GLY A 21 -12.15 -2.97 7.22
N ARG A 22 -11.21 -3.70 7.83
CA ARG A 22 -10.09 -3.12 8.59
C ARG A 22 -9.20 -2.26 7.70
N ILE A 23 -8.80 -2.77 6.53
CA ILE A 23 -7.99 -2.03 5.56
C ILE A 23 -8.72 -0.75 5.12
N SER A 24 -9.99 -0.87 4.69
CA SER A 24 -10.80 0.27 4.26
C SER A 24 -10.97 1.30 5.38
N GLY A 25 -11.26 0.84 6.60
CA GLY A 25 -11.38 1.71 7.77
C GLY A 25 -10.09 2.46 8.08
N THR A 26 -8.92 1.83 7.96
CA THR A 26 -7.63 2.52 8.14
C THR A 26 -7.37 3.53 7.03
N VAL A 27 -7.58 3.17 5.76
CA VAL A 27 -7.40 4.09 4.62
C VAL A 27 -8.30 5.32 4.75
N ARG A 28 -9.55 5.14 5.20
CA ARG A 28 -10.51 6.25 5.40
C ARG A 28 -10.12 7.23 6.50
N ARG A 29 -9.22 6.85 7.42
CA ARG A 29 -8.69 7.74 8.45
C ARG A 29 -7.50 8.58 7.98
N VAL A 30 -6.98 8.31 6.78
CA VAL A 30 -5.94 9.13 6.16
C VAL A 30 -6.61 10.34 5.52
N ASP A 31 -6.85 11.36 6.34
CA ASP A 31 -7.38 12.65 5.93
C ASP A 31 -6.27 13.70 5.73
N ASP A 32 -6.67 14.93 5.40
CA ASP A 32 -5.74 16.03 5.16
C ASP A 32 -4.88 16.39 6.38
N GLU A 33 -5.37 16.15 7.59
CA GLU A 33 -4.62 16.40 8.82
C GLU A 33 -3.48 15.39 8.96
N VAL A 34 -3.77 14.10 8.75
CA VAL A 34 -2.76 13.04 8.74
C VAL A 34 -1.72 13.27 7.66
N VAL A 35 -2.15 13.65 6.44
CA VAL A 35 -1.23 13.92 5.32
C VAL A 35 -0.26 15.07 5.65
N ARG A 36 -0.77 16.18 6.22
CA ARG A 36 0.09 17.30 6.63
C ARG A 36 1.06 16.89 7.74
N SER A 37 0.59 16.16 8.75
CA SER A 37 1.45 15.68 9.83
C SER A 37 2.60 14.80 9.33
N VAL A 38 2.34 13.95 8.32
CA VAL A 38 3.40 13.15 7.69
C VAL A 38 4.40 14.02 6.94
N ILE A 39 3.95 15.07 6.24
CA ILE A 39 4.84 16.04 5.58
C ILE A 39 5.72 16.72 6.61
N ASP A 40 5.14 17.28 7.68
CA ASP A 40 5.87 17.96 8.75
C ASP A 40 6.92 17.04 9.38
N TYR A 41 6.55 15.78 9.62
CA TYR A 41 7.47 14.76 10.14
C TYR A 41 8.63 14.51 9.17
N VAL A 42 8.35 14.32 7.88
CA VAL A 42 9.37 14.09 6.85
C VAL A 42 10.29 15.29 6.68
N GLU A 43 9.80 16.52 6.83
CA GLU A 43 10.63 17.73 6.82
C GLU A 43 11.56 17.79 8.03
N MET A 44 11.07 17.37 9.21
CA MET A 44 11.84 17.35 10.44
C MET A 44 12.94 16.27 10.46
N VAL A 45 12.63 15.05 10.02
CA VAL A 45 13.55 13.89 10.11
C VAL A 45 14.31 13.59 8.81
N GLY A 46 13.96 14.27 7.72
CA GLY A 46 14.40 13.92 6.37
C GLY A 46 13.61 12.73 5.80
N ARG A 47 13.67 12.54 4.48
CA ARG A 47 12.86 11.52 3.79
C ARG A 47 13.27 10.10 4.23
N PRO A 48 12.42 9.35 4.95
CA PRO A 48 12.75 7.97 5.30
C PRO A 48 12.81 7.15 4.02
N VAL A 49 13.90 6.41 3.84
CA VAL A 49 14.03 5.50 2.70
C VAL A 49 13.22 4.24 3.02
N MET A 50 11.96 4.20 2.57
CA MET A 50 11.16 2.98 2.62
C MET A 50 11.68 2.01 1.55
N HIS A 51 12.53 1.08 1.97
CA HIS A 51 12.97 -0.02 1.12
C HIS A 51 11.95 -1.15 1.18
N ALA A 52 11.29 -1.43 0.05
CA ALA A 52 10.40 -2.58 -0.12
C ALA A 52 11.03 -3.91 0.34
N GLY A 53 12.36 -4.03 0.24
CA GLY A 53 13.11 -5.23 0.63
C GLY A 53 13.53 -5.32 2.11
N SER A 54 13.22 -4.33 2.95
CA SER A 54 13.63 -4.30 4.37
C SER A 54 12.51 -4.68 5.34
N MET A 55 11.37 -5.16 4.85
CA MET A 55 10.23 -5.49 5.69
C MET A 55 10.40 -6.85 6.40
N PRO A 56 9.94 -6.98 7.66
CA PRO A 56 9.85 -8.27 8.32
C PRO A 56 8.96 -9.25 7.53
N GLU A 57 9.23 -10.55 7.64
CA GLU A 57 8.49 -11.62 6.95
C GLU A 57 6.97 -11.58 7.16
N THR A 58 6.54 -11.02 8.29
CA THR A 58 5.12 -10.96 8.69
C THR A 58 4.40 -9.69 8.23
N GLU A 59 5.09 -8.80 7.53
CA GLU A 59 4.57 -7.54 7.02
C GLU A 59 4.48 -7.57 5.49
N LEU A 60 3.51 -6.86 4.91
CA LEU A 60 3.29 -6.80 3.47
C LEU A 60 3.10 -5.35 2.99
N MET A 61 3.74 -4.99 1.88
CA MET A 61 3.51 -3.74 1.18
C MET A 61 2.79 -4.01 -0.13
N VAL A 62 1.66 -3.34 -0.34
CA VAL A 62 0.86 -3.42 -1.56
C VAL A 62 0.75 -2.02 -2.16
N VAL A 63 1.17 -1.88 -3.42
CA VAL A 63 0.99 -0.65 -4.20
C VAL A 63 0.01 -0.94 -5.33
N SER A 64 -1.16 -0.31 -5.29
CA SER A 64 -2.21 -0.50 -6.29
C SER A 64 -2.07 0.51 -7.43
N TRP A 65 -1.94 0.03 -8.66
CA TRP A 65 -1.93 0.86 -9.88
C TRP A 65 -3.27 0.86 -10.62
N LEU A 66 -4.31 0.26 -10.04
CA LEU A 66 -5.64 0.14 -10.68
C LEU A 66 -6.28 1.50 -10.99
N GLY A 67 -5.97 2.54 -10.22
CA GLY A 67 -6.46 3.90 -10.46
C GLY A 67 -5.62 4.73 -11.43
N MET A 68 -4.51 4.19 -11.95
CA MET A 68 -3.65 4.93 -12.88
C MET A 68 -4.19 4.80 -14.31
N PRO A 69 -4.17 5.88 -15.13
CA PRO A 69 -4.71 5.88 -16.49
C PRO A 69 -3.76 5.19 -17.51
N MET A 70 -3.23 4.02 -17.16
CA MET A 70 -2.18 3.34 -17.92
C MET A 70 -2.63 2.93 -19.33
N TYR A 71 -3.91 2.56 -19.49
CA TYR A 71 -4.48 2.18 -20.80
C TYR A 71 -4.94 3.37 -21.63
N GLU A 72 -4.86 4.59 -21.09
CA GLU A 72 -5.10 5.82 -21.84
C GLU A 72 -3.83 6.35 -22.51
N ALA A 73 -2.68 5.74 -22.23
CA ALA A 73 -1.42 6.08 -22.86
C ALA A 73 -1.52 5.91 -24.38
N GLY A 74 -1.67 7.02 -25.09
CA GLY A 74 -1.68 7.06 -26.55
C GLY A 74 -0.24 7.10 -27.05
N PHE A 75 0.35 5.93 -27.30
CA PHE A 75 1.54 5.90 -28.14
C PHE A 75 1.09 6.10 -29.59
N ARG A 76 1.97 6.63 -30.46
CA ARG A 76 1.67 6.81 -31.90
C ARG A 76 1.27 5.52 -32.63
N TRP A 77 1.32 4.37 -31.96
CA TRP A 77 0.91 3.05 -32.41
C TRP A 77 -0.35 2.50 -31.72
N GLY A 78 -1.08 3.33 -30.96
CA GLY A 78 -2.31 2.96 -30.26
C GLY A 78 -2.13 2.75 -28.76
N LYS A 79 -3.20 2.25 -28.11
CA LYS A 79 -3.25 1.98 -26.67
C LYS A 79 -2.51 0.68 -26.31
N PRO A 80 -1.96 0.55 -25.09
CA PRO A 80 -1.30 -0.67 -24.66
C PRO A 80 -2.27 -1.84 -24.62
N ARG A 81 -1.83 -3.01 -25.12
CA ARG A 81 -2.59 -4.26 -25.00
C ARG A 81 -2.47 -4.88 -23.60
N ALA A 82 -1.32 -4.68 -22.95
CA ALA A 82 -1.05 -5.14 -21.60
C ALA A 82 -0.06 -4.19 -20.92
N MET A 83 -0.18 -4.06 -19.61
CA MET A 83 0.75 -3.34 -18.74
C MET A 83 1.21 -4.29 -17.65
N GLN A 84 2.52 -4.39 -17.45
CA GLN A 84 3.14 -5.25 -16.45
C GLN A 84 4.25 -4.49 -15.74
N LEU A 85 4.55 -4.88 -14.50
CA LEU A 85 5.76 -4.42 -13.85
C LEU A 85 6.96 -4.98 -14.63
N ALA A 86 7.96 -4.13 -14.88
CA ALA A 86 9.20 -4.60 -15.48
C ALA A 86 9.88 -5.61 -14.54
N ALA A 87 10.30 -6.76 -15.09
CA ALA A 87 11.20 -7.64 -14.39
C ALA A 87 12.58 -6.96 -14.33
N GLN A 88 13.17 -6.86 -13.14
CA GLN A 88 14.54 -6.42 -12.94
C GLN A 88 15.51 -7.58 -13.09
#